data_AF-A0A9X4FHB2-F1
#
_entry.id   AF-A0A9X4FHB2-F1
#
_cell.length_a   1.000
_cell.length_b   1.000
_cell.length_c   1.000
_cell.angle_alpha   90.00
_cell.angle_beta   90.00
_cell.angle_gamma   90.00
#
_symmetry.space_group_name_H-M   'P 1'
#
loop_
_entity.id
_entity.type
_entity.pdbx_description
1 polymer ?
#
loop_
_entity_poly.entity_id
_entity_poly.type
_entity_poly.pdbx_seq_one_letter_code
_entity_poly.pdbx_strand_id
1 'polypeptide(L)' 'MSNSKYDRSVALMCPTCGNRELPVDNEEKIVCGGCNREFTKDELIHENSELIEAEIENIKEEILGDFSKKFKTLFKN' A
#
# COMPACT_ATOMS: atom_id res chain seq x y z
N MET A 1 18.33 -5.67 14.09
CA MET A 1 17.80 -5.08 12.85
C MET A 1 16.38 -4.66 13.15
N SER A 2 16.04 -3.37 13.10
CA SER A 2 14.63 -2.99 13.18
C SER A 2 13.96 -3.45 11.89
N ASN A 3 13.02 -4.39 11.99
CA ASN A 3 12.25 -4.86 10.82
C ASN A 3 11.46 -3.74 10.13
N SER A 4 11.34 -2.57 10.77
CA SER A 4 10.54 -1.43 10.34
C SER A 4 10.99 -0.70 9.08
N LYS A 5 12.18 -0.97 8.51
CA LYS A 5 12.66 -0.22 7.34
C LYS A 5 11.79 -0.43 6.09
N TYR A 6 11.26 -1.64 5.93
CA TYR A 6 10.47 -2.04 4.76
C TYR A 6 8.98 -2.13 5.08
N ASP A 7 8.55 -1.76 6.29
CA ASP A 7 7.14 -1.67 6.62
C ASP A 7 6.49 -0.60 5.74
N ARG A 8 5.31 -0.90 5.23
CA ARG A 8 4.49 0.02 4.43
C ARG A 8 3.03 -0.04 4.86
N SER A 9 2.38 1.10 4.72
CA SER A 9 0.94 1.24 4.86
C SER A 9 0.41 1.84 3.57
N VAL A 10 -0.49 1.12 2.90
CA VAL A 10 -1.14 1.60 1.67
C VAL A 10 -2.47 2.22 2.03
N ALA A 11 -2.63 3.51 1.73
CA ALA A 11 -3.92 4.18 1.85
C ALA A 11 -4.78 3.83 0.63
N LEU A 12 -5.86 3.08 0.86
CA LEU A 12 -6.83 2.75 -0.18
C LEU A 12 -7.61 4.00 -0.62
N MET A 13 -8.17 3.94 -1.83
CA MET A 13 -8.99 4.99 -2.40
C MET A 13 -10.28 4.42 -3.02
N CYS A 14 -11.32 5.25 -3.05
CA CYS A 14 -12.56 4.93 -3.72
C CYS A 14 -12.28 4.81 -5.24
N PRO A 15 -12.55 3.67 -5.88
CA PRO A 15 -12.31 3.50 -7.32
C PRO A 15 -13.25 4.38 -8.18
N THR A 16 -14.33 4.91 -7.60
CA THR A 16 -15.32 5.71 -8.32
C THR A 16 -15.00 7.20 -8.33
N CYS A 17 -14.57 7.77 -7.19
CA CYS A 17 -14.33 9.22 -7.07
C CYS A 17 -12.93 9.60 -6.56
N GLY A 18 -12.07 8.62 -6.27
CA GLY A 18 -10.72 8.84 -5.78
C GLY A 18 -10.62 9.31 -4.32
N ASN A 19 -11.73 9.51 -3.61
CA ASN A 19 -11.69 9.91 -2.20
C ASN A 19 -11.03 8.83 -1.33
N ARG A 20 -10.29 9.25 -0.31
CA ARG A 20 -9.59 8.39 0.65
C ARG A 20 -10.30 8.32 2.00
N GLU A 21 -11.32 9.15 2.21
CA GLU A 21 -12.20 9.05 3.37
C GLU A 21 -13.16 7.87 3.20
N LEU A 22 -12.75 6.73 3.78
CA LEU A 22 -13.41 5.44 3.71
C LEU A 22 -13.69 4.93 5.14
N PRO A 23 -14.61 5.57 5.89
CA PRO A 23 -14.98 5.13 7.24
C PRO A 23 -15.52 3.70 7.21
N VAL A 24 -15.08 2.92 8.20
CA VAL A 24 -15.61 1.58 8.49
C VAL A 24 -16.62 1.73 9.61
N ASP A 25 -17.85 1.24 9.41
CA ASP A 25 -18.86 1.21 10.46
C ASP A 25 -18.75 -0.03 11.37
N ASN A 26 -19.63 -0.13 12.38
CA ASN A 26 -19.63 -1.24 13.33
C ASN A 26 -20.03 -2.59 12.71
N GLU A 27 -20.57 -2.60 11.48
CA GLU A 27 -20.95 -3.80 10.72
C GLU A 27 -19.91 -4.14 9.65
N GLU A 28 -18.70 -3.56 9.74
CA GLU A 28 -17.61 -3.69 8.76
C GLU A 28 -17.96 -3.19 7.34
N LYS A 29 -19.00 -2.36 7.21
CA LYS A 29 -19.32 -1.71 5.94
C LYS A 29 -18.47 -0.48 5.74
N ILE A 30 -18.08 -0.25 4.50
CA ILE A 30 -17.28 0.90 4.11
C ILE A 30 -18.12 1.77 3.20
N VAL A 31 -18.39 3.00 3.61
CA VAL A 31 -19.15 3.97 2.81
C VAL A 31 -18.23 5.14 2.45
N CYS A 32 -18.05 5.38 1.15
CA CYS A 32 -17.20 6.48 0.71
C CYS A 32 -17.83 7.84 1.06
N GLY A 33 -17.11 8.68 1.82
CA GLY A 33 -17.58 10.01 2.20
C GLY A 33 -17.72 11.00 1.03
N GLY A 34 -17.20 10.67 -0.16
CA GLY A 34 -17.24 11.54 -1.34
C GLY A 34 -18.38 11.25 -2.32
N CYS A 35 -18.73 9.96 -2.53
CA CYS A 35 -19.75 9.56 -3.50
C CYS A 35 -20.83 8.63 -2.94
N ASN A 36 -20.76 8.31 -1.64
CA ASN A 36 -21.68 7.43 -0.93
C ASN A 36 -21.77 6.00 -1.47
N ARG A 37 -20.82 5.57 -2.31
CA ARG A 37 -20.73 4.17 -2.72
C ARG A 37 -20.34 3.31 -1.52
N GLU A 38 -21.02 2.19 -1.37
CA GLU A 38 -20.76 1.17 -0.37
C GLU A 38 -19.81 0.11 -0.93
N PHE A 39 -18.93 -0.39 -0.08
CA PHE A 39 -17.98 -1.43 -0.40
C PHE A 39 -17.91 -2.44 0.73
N THR A 40 -17.66 -3.70 0.37
CA THR A 40 -17.04 -4.63 1.33
C THR A 40 -15.54 -4.38 1.41
N LYS A 41 -14.91 -4.82 2.51
CA LYS A 41 -13.45 -4.73 2.65
C LYS A 41 -12.71 -5.46 1.51
N ASP A 42 -13.16 -6.65 1.15
CA ASP A 42 -12.54 -7.46 0.10
C ASP A 42 -12.69 -6.81 -1.29
N GLU A 43 -13.88 -6.26 -1.58
CA GLU A 43 -14.10 -5.48 -2.82
C GLU A 43 -13.15 -4.28 -2.89
N LEU A 44 -13.07 -3.50 -1.81
CA LEU A 44 -12.22 -2.31 -1.80
C LEU A 44 -10.73 -2.67 -1.96
N ILE A 45 -10.26 -3.75 -1.34
CA ILE A 45 -8.89 -4.26 -1.52
C ILE A 45 -8.67 -4.71 -2.96
N HIS A 46 -9.62 -5.45 -3.54
CA HIS A 46 -9.51 -5.94 -4.92
C HIS A 46 -9.42 -4.79 -5.93
N GLU A 47 -10.27 -3.79 -5.79
CA GLU A 47 -10.29 -2.58 -6.63
C GLU A 47 -9.03 -1.71 -6.48
N ASN A 48 -8.30 -1.87 -5.37
CA ASN A 48 -7.02 -1.18 -5.12
C ASN A 48 -5.80 -2.10 -5.39
N SER A 49 -5.99 -3.25 -6.02
CA SER A 49 -4.90 -4.22 -6.29
C SER A 49 -3.74 -3.60 -7.06
N GLU A 50 -4.00 -2.81 -8.10
CA GLU A 50 -2.96 -2.14 -8.88
C GLU A 50 -2.12 -1.16 -8.01
N LEU A 51 -2.77 -0.43 -7.11
CA LEU A 51 -2.09 0.48 -6.17
C LEU A 51 -1.21 -0.32 -5.19
N ILE A 52 -1.72 -1.44 -4.69
CA ILE A 52 -1.00 -2.32 -3.76
C ILE A 52 0.20 -2.96 -4.46
N GLU A 53 0.02 -3.45 -5.69
CA GLU A 53 1.09 -4.04 -6.50
C GLU A 53 2.20 -3.03 -6.81
N ALA A 54 1.83 -1.79 -7.15
CA ALA A 54 2.80 -0.72 -7.36
C ALA A 54 3.65 -0.46 -6.10
N GLU A 55 3.03 -0.45 -4.92
CA GLU A 55 3.78 -0.29 -3.67
C GLU A 55 4.70 -1.49 -3.39
N ILE A 56 4.26 -2.72 -3.70
CA ILE A 56 5.09 -3.92 -3.57
C ILE A 56 6.33 -3.83 -4.47
N GLU A 57 6.18 -3.39 -5.72
CA GLU A 57 7.32 -3.22 -6.63
C GLU A 57 8.30 -2.15 -6.12
N ASN A 58 7.81 -1.02 -5.59
CA ASN A 58 8.66 0.01 -4.99
C ASN A 58 9.52 -0.54 -3.83
N ILE A 59 8.91 -1.33 -2.94
CA ILE A 59 9.64 -1.97 -1.82
C ILE A 59 10.70 -2.93 -2.36
N LYS A 60 10.39 -3.73 -3.39
CA LYS A 60 11.36 -4.66 -4.00
C LYS A 60 12.56 -3.90 -4.54
N GLU A 61 12.34 -2.80 -5.25
CA GLU A 61 13.42 -1.96 -5.79
C GLU A 61 14.31 -1.39 -4.68
N GLU A 62 13.72 -0.91 -3.57
CA GLU A 62 14.48 -0.43 -2.41
C GLU A 62 15.36 -1.51 -1.79
N ILE A 63 14.82 -2.72 -1.60
CA ILE A 63 15.56 -3.86 -1.04
C ILE A 63 16.76 -4.21 -1.94
N LEU A 64 16.54 -4.30 -3.25
CA LEU A 64 17.59 -4.61 -4.23
C LEU A 64 18.65 -3.51 -4.28
N GLY A 65 18.23 -2.25 -4.21
CA GLY A 65 19.12 -1.09 -4.15
C GLY A 65 20.02 -1.09 -2.93
N ASP A 66 19.46 -1.39 -1.75
CA ASP A 66 20.20 -1.50 -0.50
C ASP A 66 21.18 -2.66 -0.50
N PHE A 67 20.77 -3.83 -1.01
CA PHE A 67 21.65 -4.98 -1.16
C PHE A 67 22.84 -4.64 -2.07
N SER A 68 22.57 -4.01 -3.22
CA SER A 68 23.59 -3.60 -4.18
C SER A 68 24.57 -2.59 -3.59
N LYS A 69 24.08 -1.61 -2.80
CA LYS A 69 24.92 -0.64 -2.10
C LYS A 69 25.81 -1.33 -1.06
N LYS A 70 25.25 -2.21 -0.23
CA LYS A 70 26.01 -2.98 0.77
C LYS A 70 27.10 -3.82 0.13
N PHE A 71 26.78 -4.53 -0.96
CA PHE A 71 27.75 -5.31 -1.72
C PHE A 71 28.88 -4.40 -2.23
N LYS A 72 28.58 -3.30 -2.93
CA LYS A 72 29.61 -2.37 -3.42
C LYS A 72 30.51 -1.80 -2.31
N THR A 73 29.96 -1.54 -1.13
CA THR A 73 30.76 -1.08 0.02
C THR A 73 31.71 -2.15 0.54
N LEU A 74 31.29 -3.43 0.55
CA LEU A 74 32.14 -4.54 1.00
C LEU A 74 33.33 -4.80 0.07
N PHE A 75 33.16 -4.61 -1.24
CA PHE A 75 34.21 -4.81 -2.26
C PHE A 75 35.03 -3.55 -2.59
N LYS A 76 34.77 -2.42 -1.92
CA LYS A 76 35.56 -1.18 -2.06
C LYS A 76 36.73 -1.08 -1.07
N ASN A 77 36.97 -2.13 -0.28
CA ASN A 77 38.13 -2.28 0.60
C ASN A 77 39.06 -3.36 0.05
#